data_AF-A0A811V5L4-F1
#
_entry.id   AF-A0A811V5L4-F1
#
_cell.length_a   1.000
_cell.length_b   1.000
_cell.length_c   1.000
_cell.angle_alpha   90.00
_cell.angle_beta   90.00
_cell.angle_gamma   90.00
#
_symmetry.space_group_name_H-M   'P 1'
#
loop_
_entity.id
_entity.type
_entity.pdbx_description
1 polymer ?
#
loop_
_entity_poly.entity_id
_entity_poly.type
_entity_poly.pdbx_seq_one_letter_code
_entity_poly.pdbx_strand_id
1 'polypeptide(L)'
;MLLSGVEGIVLDLDHDIAGIVVLGNDRDVKEGDIVRCSGDVVQIPVGHESLGRVVNALGYPIDKGGEIRAKSRMDIESKAPGIIDRNL
;
A
#
# COMPACT_ATOMS: atom_id res chain seq x y z
N MET A 1 4.85 -3.80 -8.26
CA MET A 1 3.67 -4.17 -9.08
C MET A 1 4.06 -5.30 -10.00
N LEU A 2 3.37 -6.43 -9.87
CA LEU A 2 3.48 -7.56 -10.78
C LEU A 2 2.67 -7.29 -12.06
N LEU A 3 3.07 -7.89 -13.18
CA LEU A 3 2.33 -7.80 -14.44
C LEU A 3 0.90 -8.37 -14.34
N SER A 4 0.67 -9.27 -13.39
CA SER A 4 -0.66 -9.78 -12.99
C SER A 4 -1.56 -8.75 -12.30
N GLY A 5 -1.05 -7.54 -12.03
CA GLY A 5 -1.78 -6.48 -11.32
C GLY A 5 -1.74 -6.61 -9.80
N VAL A 6 -1.09 -7.66 -9.28
CA VAL A 6 -0.93 -7.88 -7.84
C VAL A 6 0.16 -6.96 -7.28
N GLU A 7 -0.14 -6.35 -6.14
CA GLU A 7 0.79 -5.51 -5.39
C GLU A 7 1.49 -6.31 -4.28
N GLY A 8 2.63 -5.81 -3.82
CA GLY A 8 3.42 -6.48 -2.79
C GLY A 8 4.37 -5.51 -2.11
N ILE A 9 4.79 -5.85 -0.90
CA ILE A 9 5.76 -5.09 -0.09
C ILE A 9 7.04 -5.90 -0.04
N VAL A 10 8.17 -5.27 -0.37
CA VAL A 10 9.49 -5.84 -0.10
C VAL A 10 9.74 -5.72 1.41
N LEU A 11 9.87 -6.86 2.10
CA LEU A 11 10.18 -6.89 3.53
C LEU A 11 11.63 -7.28 3.82
N ASP A 12 12.25 -8.04 2.92
CA ASP A 12 13.62 -8.51 3.08
C ASP A 12 14.41 -8.32 1.78
N LEU A 13 15.69 -8.00 1.92
CA LEU A 13 16.60 -7.75 0.81
C LEU A 13 17.94 -8.43 1.08
N ASP A 14 18.25 -9.42 0.26
CA ASP A 14 19.54 -10.10 0.19
C ASP A 14 20.27 -9.70 -1.10
N HIS A 15 21.51 -10.17 -1.28
CA HIS A 15 22.37 -9.82 -2.42
C HIS A 15 21.71 -10.12 -3.77
N ASP A 16 21.00 -11.25 -3.87
CA ASP A 16 20.41 -11.73 -5.13
C ASP A 16 18.88 -11.90 -5.07
N ILE A 17 18.27 -11.74 -3.89
CA ILE A 17 16.87 -12.09 -3.64
C ILE A 17 16.18 -10.97 -2.86
N ALA A 18 14.95 -10.65 -3.24
CA ALA A 18 14.05 -9.81 -2.47
C ALA A 18 12.87 -10.62 -1.95
N GLY A 19 12.68 -10.63 -0.63
CA GLY A 19 11.51 -11.21 0.02
C GLY A 19 10.31 -10.27 -0.10
N ILE A 20 9.29 -10.68 -0.86
CA ILE A 20 8.09 -9.87 -1.11
C ILE A 20 6.88 -10.53 -0.45
N VAL A 21 6.15 -9.77 0.37
CA VAL A 21 4.81 -10.16 0.85
C VAL A 21 3.76 -9.69 -0.14
N VAL A 22 2.94 -10.64 -0.60
CA VAL A 22 1.87 -10.40 -1.56
C VAL A 22 0.68 -9.72 -0.89
N LEU A 23 0.21 -8.61 -1.45
CA LEU A 23 -0.94 -7.83 -0.99
C LEU A 23 -2.15 -8.08 -1.90
N GLY A 24 -2.56 -9.34 -2.01
CA GLY A 24 -3.63 -9.74 -2.91
C GLY A 24 -3.79 -11.26 -2.95
N ASN A 25 -4.36 -11.76 -4.03
CA ASN A 25 -4.49 -13.19 -4.26
C ASN A 25 -3.15 -13.76 -4.76
N ASP A 26 -2.53 -14.62 -3.95
CA ASP A 26 -1.26 -15.28 -4.23
C ASP A 26 -1.33 -16.21 -5.45
N ARG A 27 -2.52 -16.75 -5.75
CA ARG A 27 -2.73 -17.67 -6.88
C ARG A 27 -2.54 -17.00 -8.25
N ASP A 28 -2.59 -15.68 -8.30
CA ASP A 28 -2.40 -14.91 -9.52
C ASP A 28 -0.91 -14.59 -9.79
N VAL A 29 -0.01 -15.01 -8.89
CA VAL A 29 1.44 -14.85 -9.01
C VAL A 29 2.08 -16.15 -9.47
N LYS A 30 2.95 -16.09 -10.48
CA LYS A 30 3.62 -17.25 -11.05
C LYS A 30 5.12 -17.04 -11.18
N GLU A 31 5.86 -18.16 -11.20
CA GLU A 31 7.28 -18.14 -11.52
C GLU A 31 7.52 -17.52 -12.90
N GLY A 32 8.52 -16.64 -12.99
CA GLY A 32 8.85 -15.90 -14.21
C GLY A 32 8.03 -14.63 -14.42
N ASP A 33 7.06 -14.31 -13.54
CA ASP A 33 6.36 -13.03 -13.61
C ASP A 33 7.33 -11.86 -13.45
N ILE A 34 7.20 -10.88 -14.35
CA ILE A 34 7.99 -9.67 -14.30
C ILE A 34 7.43 -8.76 -13.20
N VAL A 35 8.30 -8.37 -12.28
CA VAL A 35 8.02 -7.41 -11.21
C VAL A 35 8.59 -6.04 -11.57
N ARG A 36 7.86 -4.98 -11.19
CA ARG A 36 8.35 -3.60 -11.26
C ARG A 36 8.28 -2.95 -9.88
N CYS A 37 9.37 -2.37 -9.41
CA CYS A 37 9.35 -1.54 -8.21
C CYS A 37 8.55 -0.25 -8.47
N SER A 38 7.68 0.13 -7.52
CA SER A 38 6.98 1.42 -7.56
C SER A 38 7.95 2.59 -7.33
N GLY A 39 9.00 2.37 -6.53
CA GLY A 39 9.95 3.43 -6.11
C GLY A 39 9.47 4.18 -4.86
N ASP A 40 8.20 4.04 -4.51
CA ASP A 40 7.59 4.61 -3.31
C ASP A 40 7.54 3.59 -2.17
N VAL A 41 7.70 4.07 -0.94
CA VAL A 41 7.30 3.33 0.27
C VAL A 41 5.78 3.14 0.25
N VAL A 42 5.28 2.13 0.94
CA VAL A 42 3.85 1.81 0.92
C VAL A 42 3.03 2.98 1.46
N GLN A 43 2.13 3.48 0.60
CA GLN A 43 1.32 4.67 0.85
C GLN A 43 -0.15 4.43 0.53
N ILE A 44 -1.03 4.96 1.37
CA ILE A 44 -2.48 4.91 1.18
C ILE A 44 -3.07 6.31 0.93
N PRO A 45 -4.16 6.42 0.15
CA PRO A 45 -4.89 7.67 0.00
C PRO A 45 -5.53 8.09 1.32
N VAL A 46 -5.40 9.36 1.69
CA VAL A 46 -5.99 9.95 2.90
C VAL A 46 -6.69 11.27 2.55
N GLY A 47 -7.68 11.65 3.36
CA GLY A 47 -8.40 12.91 3.18
C GLY A 47 -9.85 12.82 3.64
N HIS A 48 -10.58 13.92 3.47
CA HIS A 48 -12.01 13.96 3.79
C HIS A 48 -12.83 13.13 2.78
N GLU A 49 -12.26 12.87 1.60
CA GLU A 49 -12.88 12.12 0.51
C GLU A 49 -13.11 10.63 0.87
N SER A 50 -12.44 10.10 1.90
CA SER A 50 -12.65 8.74 2.40
C SER A 50 -13.72 8.65 3.49
N LEU A 51 -14.26 9.76 3.99
CA LEU A 51 -15.27 9.75 5.05
C LEU A 51 -16.55 9.05 4.57
N GLY A 52 -17.04 8.11 5.38
CA GLY A 52 -18.24 7.32 5.08
C GLY A 52 -18.04 6.22 4.02
N ARG A 53 -16.81 6.01 3.54
CA ARG A 53 -16.48 4.95 2.59
C ARG A 53 -16.04 3.68 3.31
N VAL A 54 -16.25 2.52 2.67
CA VAL A 54 -15.64 1.26 3.09
C VAL A 54 -14.48 0.95 2.16
N VAL A 55 -13.29 0.84 2.73
CA VAL A 55 -12.03 0.59 2.00
C VAL A 55 -11.34 -0.67 2.52
N ASN A 56 -10.49 -1.27 1.69
CA ASN A 56 -9.57 -2.33 2.12
C ASN A 56 -8.32 -1.73 2.79
N ALA A 57 -7.39 -2.61 3.21
CA ALA A 57 -6.16 -2.21 3.90
C ALA A 57 -5.22 -1.29 3.07
N LEU A 58 -5.36 -1.27 1.74
CA LEU A 58 -4.58 -0.41 0.84
C LEU A 58 -5.30 0.90 0.50
N GLY A 59 -6.49 1.13 1.08
CA GLY A 59 -7.30 2.32 0.83
C GLY A 59 -8.11 2.26 -0.46
N TYR A 60 -8.22 1.11 -1.12
CA TYR A 60 -9.10 0.93 -2.28
C TYR A 60 -10.55 0.73 -1.85
N PRO A 61 -11.53 1.42 -2.47
CA PRO A 61 -12.94 1.31 -2.10
C PRO A 61 -13.54 -0.05 -2.45
N ILE A 62 -14.31 -0.62 -1.52
CA ILE A 62 -15.02 -1.90 -1.67
C ILE A 62 -16.55 -1.77 -1.55
N ASP A 63 -17.04 -0.55 -1.35
CA ASP A 63 -18.46 -0.20 -1.15
C ASP A 63 -19.25 0.08 -2.45
N LYS A 64 -18.67 -0.18 -3.62
CA LYS A 64 -19.24 0.16 -4.95
C LYS A 64 -19.56 1.65 -5.16
N GLY A 65 -19.10 2.54 -4.27
CA GLY A 65 -19.34 4.00 -4.35
C GLY A 65 -18.46 4.75 -5.36
N GLY A 66 -17.78 4.03 -6.27
CA GLY A 66 -16.83 4.61 -7.23
C GLY A 66 -15.45 4.92 -6.61
N GLU A 67 -14.58 5.53 -7.40
CA GLU A 67 -13.20 5.86 -7.01
C GLU A 67 -13.15 6.94 -5.91
N ILE A 68 -12.21 6.84 -4.98
CA ILE A 68 -11.90 7.89 -3.99
C ILE A 68 -10.83 8.80 -4.57
N ARG A 69 -11.20 10.04 -4.92
CA ARG A 69 -10.28 11.07 -5.43
C ARG A 69 -9.58 11.80 -4.29
N ALA A 70 -8.74 11.09 -3.54
CA ALA A 70 -7.96 11.68 -2.45
C ALA A 70 -6.92 12.67 -2.98
N LYS A 71 -6.72 13.78 -2.25
CA LYS A 71 -5.76 14.84 -2.62
C LYS A 71 -4.34 14.57 -2.11
N SER A 72 -4.20 13.71 -1.12
CA SER A 72 -2.93 13.36 -0.50
C SER A 72 -2.83 11.87 -0.24
N ARG A 73 -1.59 11.41 -0.10
CA ARG A 73 -1.25 10.05 0.34
C ARG A 73 -0.36 10.15 1.57
N MET A 74 -0.40 9.12 2.40
CA MET A 74 0.41 9.02 3.61
C MET A 74 1.06 7.65 3.68
N ASP A 75 2.31 7.63 4.15
CA ASP A 75 3.06 6.40 4.41
C ASP A 75 2.36 5.60 5.51
N ILE A 76 2.21 4.29 5.32
CA ILE A 76 1.58 3.43 6.33
C ILE A 76 2.47 3.25 7.58
N GLU A 77 3.79 3.36 7.41
CA GLU A 77 4.78 3.27 8.49
C GLU A 77 5.35 4.64 8.87
N SER A 78 4.48 5.66 8.93
CA SER A 78 4.89 6.99 9.39
C SER A 78 5.31 6.99 10.87
N LYS A 79 6.33 7.78 11.22
CA LYS A 79 6.79 7.90 12.61
C LYS A 79 5.72 8.54 13.48
N ALA A 80 5.53 8.00 14.67
CA ALA A 80 4.66 8.62 15.68
C ALA A 80 5.23 9.99 16.14
N PRO A 81 4.36 10.94 16.56
CA PRO A 81 4.80 12.23 17.10
C PRO A 81 5.73 12.07 18.30
N GLY A 82 6.73 12.95 18.43
CA GLY A 82 7.66 12.96 19.57
C GLY A 82 7.00 13.43 20.86
N ILE A 83 7.71 13.34 22.00
CA ILE A 83 7.18 13.76 23.31
C ILE A 83 6.86 15.27 23.32
N ILE A 84 7.74 16.10 22.73
CA ILE A 84 7.58 17.55 22.69
C ILE A 84 6.39 17.97 21.80
N ASP A 85 6.08 17.18 20.77
CA ASP A 85 4.98 17.45 19.84
C ASP A 85 3.60 17.05 20.40
N ARG A 86 3.58 16.35 21.54
CA ARG A 86 2.35 15.94 22.21
C ARG A 86 1.94 17.01 23.20
N ASN A 87 0.78 17.62 22.98
CA ASN A 87 0.11 18.37 24.05
C ASN A 87 -0.44 17.36 25.07
N LEU A 88 0.17 17.33 26.25
CA LEU A 88 -0.35 16.61 27.44
C LEU A 88 -1.55 17.34 28.05
#